data_AF-A0A1V5YEL3-F1
#
_entry.id   AF-A0A1V5YEL3-F1
#
_cell.length_a   1.000
_cell.length_b   1.000
_cell.length_c   1.000
_cell.angle_alpha   90.00
_cell.angle_beta   90.00
_cell.angle_gamma   90.00
#
_symmetry.space_group_name_H-M   'P 1'
#
loop_
_entity.id
_entity.type
_entity.pdbx_description
1 polymer ?
#
loop_
_entity_poly.entity_id
_entity_poly.type
_entity_poly.pdbx_seq_one_letter_code
_entity_poly.pdbx_strand_id
1 'polypeptide(L)'
;MPIDRLVERLGLHKYHHLRPAFDDEVRAPARVVIPLKQHTGVPSAPVVTVGQKVEKGDLIAAIPEGKLGANVHASIDGRVSEVTDKTITISR
;
A
#
# COMPACT_ATOMS: atom_id res chain seq x y z
N MET A 1 -14.68 16.76 20.28
CA MET A 1 -15.81 16.31 19.42
C MET A 1 -16.62 15.29 20.22
N PRO A 2 -17.93 15.50 20.45
CA PRO A 2 -18.76 14.53 21.17
C PRO A 2 -19.07 13.34 20.26
N ILE A 3 -18.40 12.21 20.50
CA ILE A 3 -18.43 10.99 19.67
C ILE A 3 -19.82 10.33 19.69
N ASP A 4 -20.56 10.41 20.80
CA ASP A 4 -21.87 9.75 20.94
C ASP A 4 -22.89 10.26 19.92
N ARG A 5 -22.91 11.58 19.66
CA ARG A 5 -23.79 12.19 18.66
C ARG A 5 -23.46 11.74 17.24
N LEU A 6 -22.20 11.39 16.97
CA LEU A 6 -21.78 10.84 15.67
C LEU A 6 -22.22 9.37 15.53
N VAL A 7 -22.13 8.58 16.61
CA VAL A 7 -22.56 7.18 16.66
C VAL A 7 -24.06 7.05 16.39
N GLU A 8 -24.87 7.94 16.96
CA GLU A 8 -26.31 8.01 16.69
C GLU A 8 -26.61 8.32 15.22
N ARG A 9 -25.98 9.36 14.66
CA ARG A 9 -26.20 9.78 13.26
C ARG A 9 -25.80 8.73 12.24
N LEU A 10 -24.77 7.93 12.53
CA LEU A 10 -24.30 6.85 11.68
C LEU A 10 -25.03 5.52 11.95
N GLY A 11 -25.95 5.47 12.92
CA GLY A 11 -26.70 4.25 13.27
C GLY A 11 -25.83 3.15 13.91
N LEU A 12 -24.67 3.49 14.47
CA LEU A 12 -23.65 2.53 14.90
C LEU A 12 -23.83 2.03 16.35
N HIS A 13 -24.96 2.31 17.00
CA HIS A 13 -25.24 1.91 18.39
C HIS A 13 -24.98 0.41 18.65
N LYS A 14 -25.35 -0.47 17.69
CA LYS A 14 -25.13 -1.92 17.74
C LYS A 14 -23.65 -2.31 17.75
N TYR A 15 -22.75 -1.45 17.30
CA TYR A 15 -21.33 -1.74 17.16
C TYR A 15 -20.47 -0.97 18.17
N HIS A 16 -21.02 0.03 18.87
CA HIS A 16 -20.27 0.91 19.76
C HIS A 16 -19.62 0.19 20.96
N HIS A 17 -20.22 -0.92 21.39
CA HIS A 17 -19.69 -1.76 22.48
C HIS A 17 -18.68 -2.80 22.00
N LEU A 18 -18.52 -2.99 20.69
CA LEU A 18 -17.53 -3.91 20.15
C LEU A 18 -16.15 -3.27 20.30
N ARG A 19 -15.34 -3.86 21.17
CA ARG A 19 -13.90 -3.61 21.29
C ARG A 19 -13.19 -4.83 20.74
N PRO A 20 -13.17 -5.06 19.40
CA PRO A 20 -12.41 -6.16 18.85
C PRO A 20 -10.96 -5.97 19.29
N ALA A 21 -10.35 -7.02 19.83
CA ALA A 21 -8.92 -7.02 20.05
C ALA A 21 -8.25 -6.77 18.70
N PHE A 22 -7.46 -5.70 18.61
CA PHE A 22 -6.48 -5.61 17.54
C PHE A 22 -5.42 -6.63 17.89
N ASP A 23 -5.32 -7.66 17.07
CA ASP A 23 -4.19 -8.57 17.15
C ASP A 23 -2.97 -7.76 16.71
N ASP A 24 -2.18 -7.29 17.69
CA ASP A 24 -0.96 -6.51 17.42
C ASP A 24 0.05 -7.33 16.61
N GLU A 25 -0.13 -8.66 16.57
CA GLU A 25 0.47 -9.54 15.56
C GLU A 25 -0.23 -9.36 14.19
N VAL A 26 -0.25 -8.14 13.66
CA VAL A 26 -0.46 -7.94 12.22
C VAL A 26 0.76 -8.54 11.53
N ARG A 27 0.66 -9.82 11.20
CA ARG A 27 1.69 -10.58 10.49
C ARG A 27 1.88 -9.90 9.13
N ALA A 28 2.88 -9.03 9.04
CA ALA A 28 3.15 -8.32 7.82
C ALA A 28 3.41 -9.33 6.69
N PRO A 29 2.83 -9.12 5.51
CA PRO A 29 2.80 -10.13 4.45
C PRO A 29 4.23 -10.51 4.04
N ALA A 30 4.46 -11.81 3.82
CA ALA A 30 5.75 -12.32 3.36
C ALA A 30 6.04 -11.92 1.90
N ARG A 31 4.99 -11.64 1.12
CA ARG A 31 5.07 -11.25 -0.28
C ARG A 31 3.95 -10.26 -0.62
N VAL A 32 4.28 -9.23 -1.37
CA VAL A 32 3.32 -8.26 -1.92
C VAL A 32 3.50 -8.12 -3.43
N VAL A 33 2.41 -7.85 -4.12
CA VAL A 33 2.40 -7.48 -5.54
C VAL A 33 1.85 -6.07 -5.63
N ILE A 34 2.64 -5.15 -6.16
CA ILE A 34 2.33 -3.72 -6.21
C ILE A 34 2.06 -3.34 -7.67
N PRO A 35 0.81 -3.01 -8.03
CA PRO A 35 0.48 -2.51 -9.36
C PRO A 35 1.16 -1.19 -9.67
N LEU A 36 1.58 -1.00 -10.91
CA LEU A 36 2.17 0.25 -11.42
C LEU A 36 1.10 1.29 -11.82
N LYS A 37 -0.15 0.85 -12.00
CA LYS A 37 -1.31 1.69 -12.31
C LYS A 37 -2.28 1.65 -11.11
N GLN A 38 -2.08 2.56 -10.16
CA GLN A 38 -2.93 2.69 -8.95
C GLN A 38 -3.79 3.97 -8.95
N HIS A 39 -3.55 4.86 -9.91
CA HIS A 39 -4.16 6.18 -10.00
C HIS A 39 -4.68 6.48 -11.40
N THR A 40 -5.40 7.60 -11.56
CA THR A 40 -6.03 8.01 -12.83
C THR A 40 -5.01 8.29 -13.95
N GLY A 41 -3.88 8.91 -13.62
CA GLY A 41 -2.76 9.20 -14.55
C GLY A 41 -2.05 7.97 -15.13
N VAL A 42 -1.02 8.13 -15.97
CA VAL A 42 -0.35 7.00 -16.67
C VAL A 42 0.34 6.01 -15.71
N PRO A 43 0.55 4.72 -16.06
CA PRO A 43 1.31 3.80 -15.21
C PRO A 43 2.72 4.34 -14.89
N SER A 44 3.17 4.14 -13.66
CA SER A 44 4.53 4.49 -13.24
C SER A 44 5.56 3.49 -13.78
N ALA A 45 6.72 3.98 -14.18
CA ALA A 45 7.81 3.16 -14.69
C ALA A 45 8.67 2.60 -13.54
N PRO A 46 8.96 1.30 -13.49
CA PRO A 46 9.84 0.73 -12.46
C PRO A 46 11.20 1.42 -12.43
N VAL A 47 11.70 1.72 -11.23
CA VAL A 47 13.07 2.27 -11.02
C VAL A 47 13.97 1.30 -10.26
N VAL A 48 13.48 0.08 -10.04
CA VAL A 48 14.19 -1.01 -9.34
C VAL A 48 14.33 -2.23 -10.23
N THR A 49 15.26 -3.11 -9.89
CA THR A 49 15.52 -4.35 -10.63
C THR A 49 15.26 -5.59 -9.77
N VAL A 50 15.02 -6.74 -10.42
CA VAL A 50 14.90 -8.03 -9.72
C VAL A 50 16.18 -8.31 -8.94
N GLY A 51 16.02 -8.73 -7.69
CA GLY A 51 17.11 -8.94 -6.75
C GLY A 51 17.47 -7.70 -5.93
N GLN A 52 16.94 -6.51 -6.21
CA GLN A 52 17.24 -5.32 -5.42
C GLN A 52 16.60 -5.39 -4.03
N LYS A 53 17.36 -5.04 -2.98
CA LYS A 53 16.81 -4.87 -1.62
C LYS A 53 16.12 -3.51 -1.53
N VAL A 54 14.96 -3.47 -0.89
CA VAL A 54 14.17 -2.26 -0.66
C VAL A 54 13.66 -2.24 0.78
N GLU A 55 13.53 -1.05 1.33
CA GLU A 55 12.91 -0.79 2.63
C GLU A 55 11.51 -0.20 2.41
N LYS A 56 10.62 -0.38 3.38
CA LYS A 56 9.28 0.19 3.32
C LYS A 56 9.38 1.71 3.15
N GLY A 57 8.70 2.23 2.13
CA GLY A 57 8.73 3.64 1.77
C GLY A 57 9.73 3.99 0.67
N ASP A 58 10.59 3.06 0.23
CA ASP A 58 11.49 3.30 -0.89
C ASP A 58 10.72 3.51 -2.20
N LEU A 59 11.20 4.42 -3.05
CA LEU A 59 10.66 4.65 -4.38
C LEU A 59 10.98 3.45 -5.29
N ILE A 60 9.94 2.76 -5.76
CA ILE A 60 10.09 1.57 -6.61
C ILE A 60 9.58 1.78 -8.05
N ALA A 61 8.72 2.78 -8.27
CA ALA A 61 8.36 3.23 -9.61
C ALA A 61 8.11 4.74 -9.64
N ALA A 62 8.59 5.41 -10.68
CA ALA A 62 8.45 6.84 -10.88
C ALA A 62 7.47 7.16 -12.01
N ILE A 63 6.78 8.29 -11.89
CA ILE A 63 5.93 8.79 -12.97
C ILE A 63 6.82 9.17 -14.17
N PRO A 64 6.45 8.81 -15.41
CA PRO A 64 7.13 9.31 -16.58
C PRO A 64 7.12 10.84 -16.64
N GLU A 65 8.23 11.45 -17.03
CA GLU A 65 8.38 12.91 -17.03
C GLU A 65 7.29 13.61 -17.84
N GLY A 66 6.75 14.71 -17.28
CA GLY A 66 5.69 15.51 -17.91
C GLY A 66 4.33 14.82 -18.02
N LYS A 67 4.14 13.67 -17.36
CA LYS A 67 2.83 12.97 -17.31
C LYS A 67 2.15 13.18 -15.95
N LEU A 68 0.83 13.14 -15.97
CA LEU A 68 0.02 13.06 -14.76
C LEU A 68 0.18 11.66 -14.15
N GLY A 69 0.47 11.58 -12.86
CA GLY A 69 0.50 10.32 -12.11
C GLY A 69 0.91 10.47 -10.65
N ALA A 70 1.24 9.35 -10.00
CA ALA A 70 1.81 9.29 -8.66
C ALA A 70 2.96 8.25 -8.60
N ASN A 71 4.02 8.60 -7.88
CA ASN A 71 5.12 7.68 -7.60
C ASN A 71 4.63 6.50 -6.74
N VAL A 72 5.21 5.32 -6.96
CA VAL A 72 4.88 4.09 -6.23
C VAL A 72 6.04 3.72 -5.32
N HIS A 73 5.72 3.40 -4.07
CA HIS A 73 6.70 3.08 -3.04
C HIS A 73 6.52 1.65 -2.51
N ALA A 74 7.58 1.07 -1.96
CA ALA A 74 7.54 -0.24 -1.34
C ALA A 74 6.62 -0.25 -0.10
N SER A 75 5.69 -1.19 -0.03
CA SER A 75 4.77 -1.33 1.11
C SER A 75 5.36 -2.12 2.28
N ILE A 76 6.41 -2.90 2.02
CA ILE A 76 7.16 -3.69 3.00
C ILE A 76 8.66 -3.65 2.66
N ASP A 77 9.49 -3.93 3.67
CA ASP A 77 10.90 -4.25 3.46
C ASP A 77 11.03 -5.63 2.81
N GLY A 78 12.04 -5.81 1.97
CA GLY A 78 12.33 -7.10 1.35
C GLY A 78 13.25 -6.99 0.16
N ARG A 79 13.13 -7.95 -0.75
CA ARG A 79 13.84 -8.01 -2.03
C ARG A 79 12.82 -8.08 -3.17
N VAL A 80 13.07 -7.32 -4.23
CA VAL A 80 12.28 -7.36 -5.45
C VAL A 80 12.46 -8.73 -6.09
N SER A 81 11.40 -9.54 -6.13
CA SER A 81 11.45 -10.89 -6.70
C SER A 81 11.02 -10.91 -8.17
N GLU A 82 10.28 -9.90 -8.62
CA GLU A 82 9.77 -9.82 -9.99
C GLU A 82 9.47 -8.37 -10.37
N VAL A 83 9.77 -7.99 -11.61
CA VAL A 83 9.39 -6.70 -12.20
C VAL A 83 8.78 -6.99 -13.56
N THR A 84 7.55 -6.50 -13.79
CA THR A 84 6.84 -6.59 -15.07
C THR A 84 6.37 -5.21 -15.52
N ASP A 85 5.81 -5.11 -16.72
CA ASP A 85 5.21 -3.86 -17.24
C ASP A 85 4.00 -3.38 -16.41
N LYS A 86 3.45 -4.21 -15.53
CA LYS A 86 2.22 -3.92 -14.78
C LYS A 86 2.40 -3.95 -13.27
N THR A 87 3.38 -4.68 -12.76
CA THR A 87 3.51 -4.96 -11.32
C THR A 87 4.98 -5.11 -10.90
N ILE A 88 5.22 -4.82 -9.62
CA ILE A 88 6.46 -5.14 -8.92
C ILE A 88 6.13 -6.08 -7.75
N THR A 89 6.83 -7.19 -7.64
CA THR A 89 6.67 -8.13 -6.53
C THR A 89 7.82 -7.99 -5.54
N ILE A 90 7.52 -7.81 -4.25
CA ILE A 90 8.52 -7.78 -3.16
C ILE A 90 8.26 -8.97 -2.24
N SER A 91 9.33 -9.69 -1.89
CA SER A 91 9.30 -10.82 -0.96
C SER A 91 10.34 -10.61 0.15
N ARG A 92 10.01 -11.02 1.38
CA ARG A 92 10.92 -10.95 2.53
C ARG A 92 11.90 -12.13 2.58
#